data_AF-A0A9D2VKB0-F1
#
_entry.id   AF-A0A9D2VKB0-F1
#
_cell.length_a   1.000
_cell.length_b   1.000
_cell.length_c   1.000
_cell.angle_alpha   90.00
_cell.angle_beta   90.00
_cell.angle_gamma   90.00
#
_symmetry.space_group_name_H-M   'P 1'
#
loop_
_entity.id
_entity.type
_entity.pdbx_description
1 polymer ?
#
loop_
_entity_poly.entity_id
_entity_poly.type
_entity_poly.pdbx_seq_one_letter_code
_entity_poly.pdbx_strand_id
1 'polypeptide(L)'
;MLSVAESASLLGVSPSRVRALIAEGALPAEKIGRSWVLREEDVLQRAANRPGPGRPATIATCAGKFEHPEPSLPTSEIDLHDLYLACKKAFSVRPDAGAIARAESTDESSFYFAVADHFLQQRQCELVRQGAY
;
A
#
# COMPACT_ATOMS: atom_id res chain seq x y z
N MET A 1 24.41 -25.33 -1.32
CA MET A 1 23.74 -25.45 -0.01
C MET A 1 24.00 -24.18 0.77
N LEU A 2 22.95 -23.47 1.14
CA LEU A 2 23.00 -22.13 1.71
C LEU A 2 22.45 -22.13 3.13
N SER A 3 22.99 -21.27 3.99
CA SER A 3 22.37 -20.94 5.26
C SER A 3 21.16 -20.00 5.09
N VAL A 4 20.36 -19.91 6.15
CA VAL A 4 19.23 -18.95 6.24
C VAL A 4 19.70 -17.49 6.02
N ALA A 5 20.91 -17.13 6.43
CA ALA A 5 21.44 -15.77 6.29
C ALA A 5 21.83 -15.45 4.84
N GLU A 6 22.49 -16.38 4.15
CA GLU A 6 22.85 -16.23 2.73
C GLU A 6 21.59 -16.22 1.85
N SER A 7 20.64 -17.12 2.13
CA SER A 7 19.35 -17.17 1.44
C SER A 7 18.54 -15.89 1.64
N ALA A 8 18.60 -15.28 2.83
CA ALA A 8 17.97 -14.00 3.12
C ALA A 8 18.57 -12.86 2.27
N SER A 9 19.90 -12.82 2.14
CA SER A 9 20.61 -11.86 1.28
C SER A 9 20.27 -12.02 -0.20
N LEU A 10 20.22 -13.26 -0.72
CA LEU A 10 19.84 -13.52 -2.12
C LEU A 10 18.38 -13.19 -2.42
N LEU A 11 17.47 -13.49 -1.49
CA LEU A 11 16.04 -13.17 -1.65
C LEU A 11 15.73 -11.70 -1.42
N GLY A 12 16.60 -10.94 -0.74
CA GLY A 12 16.38 -9.54 -0.37
C GLY A 12 15.36 -9.38 0.78
N VAL A 13 15.31 -10.35 1.71
CA VAL A 13 14.35 -10.38 2.83
C VAL A 13 15.06 -10.59 4.17
N SER A 14 14.35 -10.43 5.29
CA SER A 14 14.94 -10.70 6.61
C SER A 14 15.12 -12.21 6.86
N PRO A 15 16.12 -12.63 7.67
CA PRO A 15 16.27 -14.03 8.09
C PRO A 15 15.04 -14.57 8.86
N SER A 16 14.27 -13.70 9.51
CA SER A 16 12.98 -14.08 10.12
C SER A 16 11.92 -14.40 9.07
N ARG A 17 11.85 -13.67 7.94
CA ARG A 17 10.93 -13.99 6.84
C ARG A 17 11.31 -15.29 6.15
N VAL A 18 12.61 -15.60 5.99
CA VAL A 18 13.05 -16.90 5.45
C VAL A 18 12.58 -18.05 6.35
N ARG A 19 12.73 -17.94 7.68
CA ARG A 19 12.20 -18.94 8.63
C ARG A 19 10.68 -19.08 8.55
N ALA A 20 9.96 -17.98 8.35
CA ALA A 20 8.51 -18.02 8.13
C ALA A 20 8.15 -18.72 6.80
N LEU A 21 8.87 -18.46 5.70
CA LEU A 21 8.66 -19.16 4.42
C LEU A 21 8.90 -20.67 4.53
N ILE A 22 9.88 -21.10 5.32
CA ILE A 22 10.13 -22.52 5.62
C ILE A 22 8.97 -23.11 6.42
N ALA A 23 8.48 -22.41 7.44
CA ALA A 23 7.32 -22.85 8.24
C ALA A 23 6.00 -22.86 7.46
N GLU A 24 5.84 -21.94 6.49
CA GLU A 24 4.74 -21.88 5.51
C GLU A 24 4.83 -22.98 4.44
N GLY A 25 5.93 -23.73 4.36
CA GLY A 25 6.21 -24.68 3.27
C GLY A 25 6.44 -24.04 1.89
N ALA A 26 6.54 -22.70 1.84
CA ALA A 26 6.67 -21.91 0.62
C ALA A 26 8.11 -21.81 0.10
N LEU A 27 9.08 -22.37 0.82
CA LEU A 27 10.48 -22.50 0.43
C LEU A 27 11.04 -23.80 1.05
N PRO A 28 11.42 -24.80 0.24
CA PRO A 28 11.95 -26.06 0.77
C PRO A 28 13.28 -25.82 1.49
N ALA A 29 13.43 -26.44 2.66
CA ALA A 29 14.65 -26.41 3.45
C ALA A 29 14.79 -27.71 4.24
N GLU A 30 16.03 -28.15 4.40
CA GLU A 30 16.39 -29.34 5.16
C GLU A 30 16.94 -28.92 6.53
N LYS A 31 16.52 -29.61 7.59
CA LYS A 31 16.98 -29.32 8.95
C LYS A 31 18.18 -30.19 9.31
N ILE A 32 19.38 -29.63 9.20
CA ILE A 32 20.63 -30.32 9.53
C ILE A 32 21.07 -29.89 10.94
N GLY A 33 20.82 -30.78 11.92
CA GLY A 33 21.10 -30.53 13.33
C GLY A 33 20.26 -29.38 13.91
N ARG A 34 20.94 -28.28 14.28
CA ARG A 34 20.30 -27.06 14.83
C ARG A 34 20.02 -25.99 13.77
N SER A 35 20.44 -26.20 12.53
CA SER A 35 20.39 -25.22 11.44
C SER A 35 19.42 -25.66 10.34
N TRP A 36 18.82 -24.67 9.68
CA TRP A 36 18.12 -24.88 8.41
C TRP A 36 19.10 -24.61 7.26
N VAL A 37 19.12 -25.53 6.31
CA VAL A 37 19.96 -25.48 5.11
C VAL A 37 19.03 -25.51 3.90
N LEU A 38 19.28 -24.60 2.95
CA LEU A 38 18.49 -24.43 1.75
C LEU A 38 19.30 -24.84 0.53
N ARG A 39 18.63 -25.31 -0.51
CA ARG A 39 19.27 -25.54 -1.79
C ARG A 39 19.32 -24.22 -2.56
N GLU A 40 20.33 -24.06 -3.40
CA GLU A 40 20.55 -22.78 -4.09
C GLU A 40 19.57 -22.61 -5.25
N GLU A 41 19.30 -23.72 -5.94
CA GLU A 41 18.28 -23.88 -6.97
C GLU A 41 16.89 -23.39 -6.51
N ASP A 42 16.44 -23.81 -5.33
CA ASP A 42 15.12 -23.46 -4.77
C ASP A 42 15.02 -21.97 -4.41
N VAL A 43 16.11 -21.42 -3.85
CA VAL A 43 16.21 -20.00 -3.47
C VAL A 43 16.19 -19.10 -4.71
N LEU A 44 16.94 -19.47 -5.75
CA LEU A 44 16.96 -18.74 -7.03
C LEU A 44 15.62 -18.86 -7.77
N GLN A 45 15.02 -20.05 -7.80
CA GLN A 45 13.69 -20.25 -8.40
C GLN A 45 12.61 -19.42 -7.69
N ARG A 46 12.70 -19.25 -6.36
CA ARG A 46 11.81 -18.36 -5.59
C ARG A 46 12.13 -16.87 -5.80
N ALA A 47 13.39 -16.51 -6.03
CA ALA A 47 13.78 -15.14 -6.39
C ALA A 47 13.27 -14.73 -7.78
N ALA A 48 13.27 -15.66 -8.74
CA ALA A 48 12.67 -15.46 -10.06
C ALA A 48 11.13 -15.41 -9.98
N ASN A 49 10.51 -16.40 -9.31
CA ASN A 49 9.07 -16.46 -9.07
C ASN A 49 8.67 -15.65 -7.82
N ARG A 50 9.21 -14.42 -7.70
CA ARG A 50 8.80 -13.48 -6.66
C ARG A 50 7.30 -13.18 -6.87
N PRO A 51 6.41 -13.57 -5.94
CA PRO A 51 5.04 -13.10 -6.02
C PRO A 51 5.10 -11.58 -5.91
N GLY A 52 4.39 -10.88 -6.80
CA GLY A 52 4.45 -9.41 -6.86
C GLY A 52 4.17 -8.80 -5.48
N PRO A 53 4.77 -7.64 -5.15
CA PRO A 53 4.64 -7.02 -3.83
C PRO A 53 3.18 -6.74 -3.52
N GLY A 54 2.58 -7.68 -2.78
CA GLY A 54 1.16 -7.74 -2.50
C GLY A 54 0.96 -8.19 -1.07
N ARG A 55 0.51 -7.26 -0.23
CA ARG A 55 -0.29 -7.58 0.96
C ARG A 55 -1.37 -8.58 0.53
N PRO A 56 -1.62 -9.68 1.28
CA PRO A 56 -2.75 -10.56 0.95
C PRO A 56 -4.01 -9.70 0.87
N ALA A 57 -4.74 -9.81 -0.24
CA ALA A 57 -5.81 -8.88 -0.62
C ALA A 57 -7.01 -8.95 0.34
N THR A 58 -6.85 -8.37 1.52
CA THR A 58 -7.94 -7.70 2.22
C THR A 58 -8.30 -6.50 1.35
N ILE A 59 -9.32 -6.70 0.53
CA ILE A 59 -9.90 -5.82 -0.50
C ILE A 59 -9.70 -4.33 -0.16
N ALA A 60 -8.61 -3.73 -0.69
CA ALA A 60 -8.29 -2.30 -0.63
C ALA A 60 -7.01 -1.97 -1.45
N THR A 61 -7.20 -1.75 -2.76
CA THR A 61 -6.68 -0.60 -3.55
C THR A 61 -5.21 -0.12 -3.40
N CYS A 62 -4.42 -0.37 -4.47
CA CYS A 62 -3.44 0.49 -5.19
C CYS A 62 -2.31 1.26 -4.41
N ALA A 63 -1.15 1.66 -4.97
CA ALA A 63 -0.55 1.71 -6.32
C ALA A 63 1.01 1.67 -6.19
N GLY A 64 1.87 1.60 -7.21
CA GLY A 64 1.67 1.46 -8.67
C GLY A 64 2.91 1.76 -9.53
N LYS A 65 2.70 1.57 -10.86
CA LYS A 65 3.61 1.69 -12.04
C LYS A 65 4.85 0.77 -12.02
N PHE A 66 5.49 0.36 -13.13
CA PHE A 66 5.38 0.73 -14.56
C PHE A 66 5.41 -0.55 -15.45
N GLU A 67 5.11 -0.56 -16.76
CA GLU A 67 4.09 0.12 -17.59
C GLU A 67 4.18 -0.43 -19.05
N HIS A 68 3.08 -0.64 -19.78
CA HIS A 68 3.03 -0.81 -21.25
C HIS A 68 1.63 -0.47 -21.80
N PRO A 69 1.48 0.00 -23.06
CA PRO A 69 0.23 0.51 -23.59
C PRO A 69 -0.51 -0.50 -24.47
N GLU A 70 -1.82 -0.70 -24.26
CA GLU A 70 -2.78 -1.17 -25.28
C GLU A 70 -4.15 -0.54 -25.01
N PRO A 71 -4.97 -0.22 -26.03
CA PRO A 71 -6.17 0.60 -25.87
C PRO A 71 -7.45 -0.25 -25.75
N SER A 72 -8.25 -0.01 -24.71
CA SER A 72 -9.62 -0.55 -24.67
C SER A 72 -10.59 0.27 -23.83
N LEU A 73 -11.54 0.88 -24.56
CA LEU A 73 -12.91 1.26 -24.17
C LEU A 73 -13.09 2.49 -23.24
N PRO A 74 -14.09 3.35 -23.53
CA PRO A 74 -14.46 4.48 -22.69
C PRO A 74 -15.39 4.00 -21.56
N THR A 75 -14.89 3.20 -20.64
CA THR A 75 -15.55 3.11 -19.33
C THR A 75 -15.38 4.47 -18.66
N SER A 76 -16.46 5.05 -18.14
CA SER A 76 -16.40 6.22 -17.27
C SER A 76 -15.89 5.82 -15.88
N GLU A 77 -14.70 5.22 -15.83
CA GLU A 77 -13.93 5.03 -14.61
C GLU A 77 -13.46 6.41 -14.17
N ILE A 78 -14.13 6.94 -13.14
CA ILE A 78 -13.70 8.16 -12.47
C ILE A 78 -12.31 7.86 -11.90
N ASP A 79 -11.26 8.50 -12.44
CA ASP A 79 -9.92 8.35 -11.89
C ASP A 79 -9.95 8.82 -10.42
N LEU A 80 -9.76 7.86 -9.52
CA LEU A 80 -9.78 8.10 -8.08
C LEU A 80 -8.68 9.08 -7.65
N HIS A 81 -7.60 9.18 -8.42
CA HIS A 81 -6.54 10.16 -8.19
C HIS A 81 -7.03 11.58 -8.50
N ASP A 82 -7.66 11.80 -9.65
CA ASP A 82 -8.20 13.10 -10.03
C ASP A 82 -9.36 13.52 -9.11
N LEU A 83 -10.21 12.57 -8.71
CA LEU A 83 -11.25 12.82 -7.70
C LEU A 83 -10.64 13.23 -6.35
N TYR A 84 -9.58 12.55 -5.89
CA TYR A 84 -8.85 12.93 -4.68
C TYR A 84 -8.26 14.33 -4.78
N LEU A 85 -7.63 14.68 -5.92
CA LEU A 85 -7.06 16.02 -6.15
C LEU A 85 -8.15 17.10 -6.18
N ALA A 86 -9.29 16.83 -6.81
CA ALA A 86 -10.45 17.72 -6.84
C ALA A 86 -11.00 17.97 -5.42
N CYS A 87 -11.22 16.91 -4.64
CA CYS A 87 -11.65 17.00 -3.24
C CYS A 87 -10.64 17.75 -2.38
N LYS A 88 -9.33 17.43 -2.48
CA LYS A 88 -8.27 18.11 -1.73
C LYS A 88 -8.22 19.61 -2.05
N LYS A 89 -8.45 19.99 -3.32
CA LYS A 89 -8.51 21.39 -3.73
C LYS A 89 -9.73 22.09 -3.12
N ALA A 90 -10.92 21.49 -3.27
CA ALA A 90 -12.19 22.06 -2.82
C ALA A 90 -12.28 22.21 -1.29
N PHE A 91 -11.82 21.20 -0.53
CA PHE A 91 -11.93 21.13 0.93
C PHE A 91 -10.62 21.48 1.67
N SER A 92 -9.67 22.16 0.99
CA SER A 92 -8.42 22.67 1.61
C SER A 92 -8.64 23.78 2.64
N VAL A 93 -9.85 24.35 2.67
CA VAL A 93 -10.31 25.41 3.58
C VAL A 93 -11.64 24.95 4.17
N ARG A 94 -11.99 25.45 5.37
CA ARG A 94 -13.29 25.18 6.01
C ARG A 94 -14.43 25.53 5.03
N PRO A 95 -15.43 24.64 4.82
CA PRO A 95 -16.53 24.90 3.92
C PRO A 95 -17.31 26.14 4.36
N ASP A 96 -17.65 26.99 3.39
CA ASP A 96 -18.40 28.22 3.62
C ASP A 96 -19.86 27.93 4.02
N ALA A 97 -20.45 28.84 4.80
CA ALA A 97 -21.85 28.75 5.21
C ALA A 97 -22.81 28.70 4.00
N GLY A 98 -22.48 29.40 2.92
CA GLY A 98 -23.24 29.34 1.67
C GLY A 98 -23.11 28.01 0.90
N ALA A 99 -22.05 27.24 1.12
CA ALA A 99 -21.92 25.89 0.57
C ALA A 99 -22.74 24.88 1.39
N ILE A 100 -22.71 25.00 2.72
CA ILE A 100 -23.50 24.15 3.64
C ILE A 100 -25.00 24.34 3.41
N ALA A 101 -25.47 25.59 3.23
CA ALA A 101 -26.86 25.90 2.95
C ALA A 101 -27.37 25.47 1.56
N ARG A 102 -26.47 25.01 0.68
CA ARG A 102 -26.80 24.45 -0.65
C ARG A 102 -26.83 22.93 -0.71
N ALA A 103 -26.45 22.24 0.37
CA ALA A 103 -26.54 20.80 0.44
C ALA A 103 -28.02 20.36 0.34
N GLU A 104 -28.29 19.33 -0.45
CA GLU A 104 -29.64 18.81 -0.66
C GLU A 104 -30.13 17.96 0.54
N SER A 105 -29.18 17.50 1.37
CA SER A 105 -29.44 16.63 2.53
C SER A 105 -28.56 16.98 3.72
N THR A 106 -29.06 16.71 4.93
CA THR A 106 -28.27 16.68 6.18
C THR A 106 -27.04 15.79 6.02
N ASP A 107 -27.18 14.63 5.37
CA ASP A 107 -26.09 13.67 5.16
C ASP A 107 -24.97 14.27 4.31
N GLU A 108 -25.33 14.97 3.23
CA GLU A 108 -24.38 15.67 2.36
C GLU A 108 -23.64 16.78 3.12
N SER A 109 -24.35 17.59 3.92
CA SER A 109 -23.71 18.60 4.76
C SER A 109 -22.75 17.98 5.77
N SER A 110 -23.09 16.82 6.35
CA SER A 110 -22.23 16.09 7.28
C SER A 110 -20.97 15.53 6.60
N PHE A 111 -21.11 15.08 5.35
CA PHE A 111 -20.00 14.61 4.52
C PHE A 111 -19.02 15.75 4.20
N TYR A 112 -19.52 16.94 3.87
CA TYR A 112 -18.65 18.13 3.65
C TYR A 112 -17.81 18.45 4.88
N PHE A 113 -18.37 18.37 6.09
CA PHE A 113 -17.63 18.58 7.33
C PHE A 113 -16.56 17.49 7.55
N ALA A 114 -16.91 16.21 7.37
CA ALA A 114 -15.98 15.10 7.55
C ALA A 114 -14.78 15.16 6.59
N VAL A 115 -15.02 15.46 5.31
CA VAL A 115 -13.97 15.59 4.29
C VAL A 115 -13.06 16.79 4.58
N ALA A 116 -13.62 17.94 4.96
CA ALA A 116 -12.84 19.12 5.31
C ALA A 116 -12.00 18.92 6.57
N ASP A 117 -12.58 18.34 7.63
CA ASP A 117 -11.89 18.04 8.88
C ASP A 117 -10.68 17.11 8.64
N HIS A 118 -10.86 16.04 7.86
CA HIS A 118 -9.78 15.14 7.46
C HIS A 118 -8.59 15.88 6.81
N PHE A 119 -8.83 16.78 5.85
CA PHE A 119 -7.75 17.55 5.22
C PHE A 119 -7.11 18.59 6.15
N LEU A 120 -7.89 19.21 7.04
CA LEU A 120 -7.38 20.14 8.05
C LEU A 120 -6.49 19.42 9.08
N GLN A 121 -6.90 18.25 9.56
CA GLN A 121 -6.12 17.41 10.47
C GLN A 121 -4.82 16.91 9.82
N GLN A 122 -4.85 16.49 8.55
CA GLN A 122 -3.63 16.13 7.81
C GLN A 122 -2.64 17.31 7.78
N ARG A 123 -3.12 18.51 7.45
CA ARG A 123 -2.28 19.72 7.40
C ARG A 123 -1.75 20.13 8.77
N GLN A 124 -2.55 20.00 9.84
CA GLN A 124 -2.09 20.22 11.22
C GLN A 124 -0.98 19.22 11.60
N CYS A 125 -1.15 17.94 11.28
CA CYS A 125 -0.12 16.91 11.52
C CYS A 125 1.17 17.19 10.74
N GLU A 126 1.08 17.69 9.50
CA GLU A 126 2.23 18.12 8.71
C GLU A 126 2.95 19.32 9.33
N LEU A 127 2.21 20.33 9.80
CA LEU A 127 2.77 21.51 10.47
C LEU A 127 3.46 21.16 11.80
N VAL A 128 2.84 20.30 12.63
CA VAL A 128 3.45 19.80 13.87
C VAL A 128 4.72 18.99 13.58
N ARG A 129 4.74 18.18 12.52
CA ARG A 129 5.97 17.48 12.05
C ARG A 129 7.06 18.44 11.57
N GLN A 130 6.68 19.61 11.05
CA GLN A 130 7.61 20.67 10.64
C GLN A 130 8.08 21.53 11.84
N GLY A 131 7.59 21.26 13.06
CA GLY A 131 7.98 22.00 14.26
C GLY A 131 7.23 23.32 14.47
N ALA A 132 6.05 23.48 13.86
CA ALA A 132 5.11 24.52 14.26
C ALA A 132 4.22 23.98 15.40
N TYR A 133 4.22 24.68 16.54
CA TYR A 133 3.47 24.37 17.75
C TYR A 133 2.73 25.61 18.27
#